data_AF-A0A5C8MNL7-F1
#
_entry.id   AF-A0A5C8MNL7-F1
#
_cell.length_a   1.000
_cell.length_b   1.000
_cell.length_c   1.000
_cell.angle_alpha   90.00
_cell.angle_beta   90.00
_cell.angle_gamma   90.00
#
_symmetry.space_group_name_H-M   'P 1'
#
loop_
_entity.id
_entity.type
_entity.pdbx_description
1 polymer ?
#
loop_
_entity_poly.entity_id
_entity_poly.type
_entity_poly.pdbx_seq_one_letter_code
_entity_poly.pdbx_strand_id
1 'polypeptide(L)'
;ILLAYWLFGKGMAKQSAPGAVIIHFLGGIHEIYFPYILMRPILILAAMAGGVSGVFTFTIFDAGLVAVPSPGSIFALLAMTPKGNYLGVLAGVFVAAAVSFFVASIFLKSAKNNEEEDLTRATEKMQQLKGKKSDVAAVLKKEEEAVPAKVKKIVFACDAGMGSSAMGASILRNKVQKAGLDIEVTNTAINQLPADADIVITHKNLTDRAKEKLPNAFHVSVENFLSSPKYDELIEMLKK
;
A
#
# COMPACT_ATOMS: atom_id res chain seq x y z
N ILE A 1 -7.08 -14.36 1.61
CA ILE A 1 -6.09 -13.59 2.44
C ILE A 1 -6.26 -12.08 2.27
N LEU A 2 -6.05 -11.50 1.09
CA LEU A 2 -6.14 -10.03 0.90
C LEU A 2 -7.51 -9.46 1.31
N LEU A 3 -8.61 -10.15 0.97
CA LEU A 3 -9.95 -9.78 1.44
C LEU A 3 -10.07 -9.75 2.97
N ALA A 4 -9.35 -10.63 3.67
CA ALA A 4 -9.34 -10.65 5.13
C ALA A 4 -8.58 -9.45 5.70
N TYR A 5 -7.49 -9.02 5.05
CA TYR A 5 -6.80 -7.77 5.39
C TYR A 5 -7.66 -6.53 5.08
N TRP A 6 -8.39 -6.53 3.98
CA TRP A 6 -9.30 -5.43 3.66
C TRP A 6 -10.41 -5.25 4.72
N LEU A 7 -10.97 -6.34 5.23
CA LEU A 7 -12.05 -6.27 6.22
C LEU A 7 -11.55 -6.15 7.67
N PHE A 8 -10.54 -6.93 8.05
CA PHE A 8 -10.10 -7.10 9.44
C PHE A 8 -8.69 -6.59 9.73
N GLY A 9 -7.91 -6.26 8.71
CA GLY A 9 -6.60 -5.63 8.88
C GLY A 9 -6.73 -4.21 9.44
N LYS A 10 -5.60 -3.63 9.84
CA LYS A 10 -5.52 -2.27 10.37
C LYS A 10 -4.44 -1.46 9.63
N GLY A 11 -4.54 -0.14 9.76
CA GLY A 11 -3.57 0.80 9.19
C GLY A 11 -3.39 0.61 7.69
N MET A 12 -2.13 0.70 7.26
CA MET A 12 -1.71 0.58 5.86
C MET A 12 -2.16 -0.71 5.17
N ALA A 13 -2.02 -1.86 5.82
CA ALA A 13 -2.39 -3.15 5.24
C ALA A 13 -3.88 -3.24 4.90
N LYS A 14 -4.75 -2.51 5.61
CA LYS A 14 -6.17 -2.40 5.28
C LYS A 14 -6.40 -1.51 4.06
N GLN A 15 -5.70 -0.39 4.00
CA GLN A 15 -5.85 0.62 2.95
C GLN A 15 -5.33 0.14 1.59
N SER A 16 -4.23 -0.62 1.60
CA SER A 16 -3.59 -1.17 0.39
C SER A 16 -4.24 -2.44 -0.14
N ALA A 17 -5.01 -3.14 0.71
CA ALA A 17 -5.60 -4.44 0.34
C ALA A 17 -6.55 -4.38 -0.88
N PRO A 18 -7.44 -3.37 -1.07
CA PRO A 18 -8.32 -3.30 -2.23
C PRO A 18 -7.57 -3.22 -3.56
N GLY A 19 -6.53 -2.38 -3.65
CA GLY A 19 -5.69 -2.27 -4.83
C GLY A 19 -4.97 -3.59 -5.11
N ALA A 20 -4.42 -4.20 -4.07
CA ALA A 20 -3.79 -5.52 -4.16
C ALA A 20 -4.76 -6.62 -4.62
N VAL A 21 -6.02 -6.61 -4.18
CA VAL A 21 -7.05 -7.58 -4.61
C VAL A 21 -7.29 -7.49 -6.11
N ILE A 22 -7.40 -6.27 -6.65
CA ILE A 22 -7.62 -6.06 -8.08
C ILE A 22 -6.44 -6.60 -8.89
N ILE A 23 -5.22 -6.27 -8.49
CA ILE A 23 -3.98 -6.72 -9.16
C ILE A 23 -3.82 -8.23 -9.08
N HIS A 24 -4.14 -8.82 -7.92
CA HIS A 24 -4.09 -10.27 -7.72
C HIS A 24 -5.11 -10.99 -8.61
N PHE A 25 -6.38 -10.60 -8.51
CA PHE A 25 -7.49 -11.33 -9.12
C PHE A 25 -7.58 -11.11 -10.63
N LEU A 26 -7.50 -9.85 -11.08
CA LEU A 26 -7.61 -9.49 -12.49
C LEU A 26 -6.27 -9.51 -13.20
N GLY A 27 -5.19 -9.10 -12.53
CA GLY A 27 -3.85 -9.08 -13.11
C GLY A 27 -3.13 -10.43 -13.03
N GLY A 28 -3.51 -11.31 -12.10
CA GLY A 28 -2.88 -12.62 -11.95
C GLY A 28 -1.48 -12.58 -11.35
N ILE A 29 -1.12 -11.49 -10.67
CA ILE A 29 0.18 -11.32 -10.03
C ILE A 29 0.07 -11.84 -8.59
N HIS A 30 0.37 -13.13 -8.39
CA HIS A 30 0.24 -13.79 -7.09
C HIS A 30 1.30 -13.38 -6.06
N GLU A 31 2.30 -12.58 -6.44
CA GLU A 31 3.31 -12.10 -5.48
C GLU A 31 2.82 -10.91 -4.64
N ILE A 32 1.76 -10.22 -5.07
CA ILE A 32 1.21 -9.02 -4.40
C ILE A 32 0.74 -9.29 -2.97
N TYR A 33 0.37 -10.54 -2.66
CA TYR A 33 -0.03 -10.92 -1.30
C TYR A 33 1.14 -11.38 -0.42
N PHE A 34 2.36 -11.54 -0.96
CA PHE A 34 3.51 -12.03 -0.17
C PHE A 34 3.88 -11.13 1.00
N PRO A 35 3.95 -9.79 0.86
CA PRO A 35 4.22 -8.91 1.99
C PRO A 35 3.20 -9.09 3.12
N TYR A 36 1.92 -9.25 2.78
CA TYR A 36 0.85 -9.51 3.75
C TYR A 36 1.06 -10.81 4.52
N ILE A 37 1.52 -11.88 3.86
CA ILE A 37 1.89 -13.13 4.55
C ILE A 37 3.17 -12.94 5.38
N LEU A 38 4.16 -12.20 4.89
CA LEU A 38 5.42 -11.98 5.60
C LEU A 38 5.25 -11.13 6.87
N MET A 39 4.27 -10.22 6.90
CA MET A 39 3.85 -9.53 8.13
C MET A 39 3.38 -10.53 9.20
N ARG A 40 2.71 -11.61 8.77
CA ARG A 40 2.19 -12.65 9.66
C ARG A 40 2.35 -14.04 9.05
N PRO A 41 3.52 -14.68 9.24
CA PRO A 41 3.85 -15.95 8.59
C PRO A 41 2.86 -17.08 8.86
N ILE A 42 2.10 -17.03 9.96
CA ILE A 42 1.02 -18.01 10.24
C ILE A 42 -0.06 -18.04 9.15
N LEU A 43 -0.23 -16.96 8.37
CA LEU A 43 -1.15 -16.89 7.24
C LEU A 43 -0.76 -17.79 6.07
N ILE A 44 0.44 -18.39 6.07
CA ILE A 44 0.79 -19.48 5.15
C ILE A 44 -0.23 -20.63 5.29
N LEU A 45 -0.72 -20.91 6.50
CA LEU A 45 -1.76 -21.92 6.73
C LEU A 45 -3.05 -21.59 5.98
N ALA A 46 -3.42 -20.30 5.89
CA ALA A 46 -4.58 -19.88 5.12
C ALA A 46 -4.37 -20.07 3.61
N ALA A 47 -3.16 -19.84 3.11
CA ALA A 47 -2.81 -20.09 1.71
C ALA A 47 -2.88 -21.58 1.37
N MET A 48 -2.31 -22.43 2.24
CA MET A 48 -2.36 -23.88 2.09
C MET A 48 -3.79 -24.41 2.15
N ALA A 49 -4.58 -23.99 3.14
CA ALA A 49 -5.97 -24.41 3.28
C ALA A 49 -6.82 -24.00 2.06
N GLY A 50 -6.65 -22.77 1.57
CA GLY A 50 -7.26 -22.31 0.33
C GLY A 50 -6.88 -23.18 -0.87
N GLY A 51 -5.58 -23.41 -1.07
CA GLY A 51 -5.07 -24.25 -2.17
C GLY A 51 -5.63 -25.67 -2.14
N VAL A 52 -5.58 -26.34 -0.97
CA VAL A 52 -6.11 -27.70 -0.81
C VAL A 52 -7.60 -27.75 -1.11
N SER A 53 -8.39 -26.80 -0.57
CA SER A 53 -9.84 -26.76 -0.79
C SER A 53 -10.22 -26.49 -2.26
N GLY A 54 -9.46 -25.63 -2.95
CA GLY A 54 -9.65 -25.37 -4.38
C GLY A 54 -9.35 -26.59 -5.24
N VAL A 55 -8.18 -27.22 -5.02
CA VAL A 55 -7.80 -28.45 -5.74
C VAL A 55 -8.81 -29.56 -5.49
N PHE A 56 -9.25 -29.74 -4.25
CA PHE A 56 -10.29 -30.72 -3.90
C PHE A 56 -11.61 -30.46 -4.63
N THR A 57 -12.00 -29.18 -4.77
CA THR A 57 -13.20 -28.80 -5.53
C THR A 57 -13.04 -29.14 -7.01
N PHE A 58 -11.87 -28.88 -7.60
CA PHE A 58 -11.58 -29.29 -8.97
C PHE A 58 -11.70 -30.81 -9.15
N THR A 59 -11.23 -31.61 -8.17
CA THR A 59 -11.38 -33.07 -8.19
C THR A 59 -12.85 -33.52 -8.12
N ILE A 60 -13.70 -32.87 -7.30
CA ILE A 60 -15.14 -33.22 -7.21
C ILE A 60 -15.86 -32.97 -8.55
N PHE A 61 -15.54 -31.86 -9.21
CA PHE A 61 -16.18 -31.44 -10.45
C PHE A 61 -15.53 -32.01 -11.71
N ASP A 62 -14.48 -32.84 -11.57
CA ASP A 62 -13.61 -33.29 -12.67
C ASP A 62 -13.17 -32.12 -13.57
N ALA A 63 -12.86 -30.98 -12.93
CA ALA A 63 -12.55 -29.73 -13.59
C ALA A 63 -11.04 -29.59 -13.78
N GLY A 64 -10.63 -29.22 -15.00
CA GLY A 64 -9.24 -28.99 -15.36
C GLY A 64 -9.10 -27.88 -16.40
N LEU A 65 -7.88 -27.42 -16.60
CA LEU A 65 -7.53 -26.41 -17.61
C LEU A 65 -6.83 -27.07 -18.80
N VAL A 66 -7.01 -26.50 -19.98
CA VAL A 66 -6.36 -26.97 -21.23
C VAL A 66 -4.85 -26.75 -21.18
N ALA A 67 -4.41 -25.67 -20.53
CA ALA A 67 -3.01 -25.34 -20.31
C ALA A 67 -2.84 -24.57 -19.00
N VAL A 68 -1.60 -24.45 -18.54
CA VAL A 68 -1.26 -23.67 -17.34
C VAL A 68 -1.54 -22.18 -17.63
N PRO A 69 -2.41 -21.51 -16.84
CA PRO A 69 -2.70 -20.10 -17.05
C PRO A 69 -1.52 -19.24 -16.60
N SER A 70 -1.04 -18.36 -17.48
CA SER A 70 0.02 -17.41 -17.18
C SER A 70 -0.25 -16.07 -17.90
N PRO A 71 -0.41 -14.94 -17.18
CA PRO A 71 -0.48 -14.80 -15.72
C PRO A 71 -1.65 -15.57 -15.10
N GLY A 72 -1.60 -15.82 -13.78
CA GLY A 72 -2.65 -16.56 -13.07
C GLY A 72 -3.92 -15.75 -12.80
N SER A 73 -4.37 -14.93 -13.76
CA SER A 73 -5.56 -14.07 -13.64
C SER A 73 -6.84 -14.83 -13.87
N ILE A 74 -7.97 -14.32 -13.37
CA ILE A 74 -9.29 -14.93 -13.65
C ILE A 74 -9.58 -14.99 -15.16
N PHE A 75 -9.14 -14.00 -15.93
CA PHE A 75 -9.31 -13.97 -17.38
C PHE A 75 -8.53 -15.10 -18.06
N ALA A 76 -7.27 -15.31 -17.68
CA ALA A 76 -6.47 -16.41 -18.20
C ALA A 76 -7.04 -17.76 -17.78
N LEU A 77 -7.51 -17.89 -16.54
CA LEU A 77 -8.15 -19.10 -16.02
C LEU A 77 -9.40 -19.46 -16.83
N LEU A 78 -10.29 -18.49 -17.07
CA LEU A 78 -11.49 -18.69 -17.87
C LEU A 78 -11.17 -18.97 -19.34
N ALA A 79 -10.19 -18.28 -19.92
CA ALA A 79 -9.76 -18.52 -21.30
C ALA A 79 -9.22 -19.94 -21.51
N MET A 80 -8.51 -20.48 -20.51
CA MET A 80 -7.96 -21.84 -20.54
C MET A 80 -8.94 -22.91 -20.05
N THR A 81 -10.18 -22.54 -19.70
CA THR A 81 -11.21 -23.48 -19.23
C THR A 81 -11.89 -24.16 -20.42
N PRO A 82 -11.93 -25.51 -20.49
CA PRO A 82 -12.70 -26.23 -21.49
C PRO A 82 -14.19 -25.89 -21.45
N LYS A 83 -14.86 -25.92 -22.61
CA LYS A 83 -16.31 -25.71 -22.69
C LYS A 83 -17.04 -26.74 -21.82
N GLY A 84 -17.89 -26.28 -20.90
CA GLY A 84 -18.62 -27.12 -19.95
C GLY A 84 -18.05 -27.13 -18.52
N ASN A 85 -16.76 -26.84 -18.35
CA ASN A 85 -16.09 -26.90 -17.03
C ASN A 85 -16.05 -25.58 -16.26
N TYR A 86 -16.65 -24.51 -16.81
CA TYR A 86 -16.68 -23.18 -16.18
C TYR A 86 -17.22 -23.19 -14.76
N LEU A 87 -18.28 -23.98 -14.50
CA LEU A 87 -18.88 -24.05 -13.17
C LEU A 87 -17.90 -24.62 -12.14
N GLY A 88 -17.24 -25.75 -12.46
CA GLY A 88 -16.27 -26.38 -11.56
C GLY A 88 -15.03 -25.51 -11.32
N VAL A 89 -14.54 -24.83 -12.36
CA VAL A 89 -13.40 -23.92 -12.25
C VAL A 89 -13.75 -22.70 -11.37
N LEU A 90 -14.89 -22.05 -11.63
CA LEU A 90 -15.32 -20.90 -10.83
C LEU A 90 -15.63 -21.30 -9.38
N ALA A 91 -16.25 -22.47 -9.17
CA ALA A 91 -16.50 -23.01 -7.84
C ALA A 91 -15.20 -23.23 -7.08
N GLY A 92 -14.17 -23.83 -7.69
CA GLY A 92 -12.88 -24.05 -7.02
C GLY A 92 -12.15 -22.75 -6.69
N VAL A 93 -12.20 -21.74 -7.58
CA VAL A 93 -11.67 -20.39 -7.28
C VAL A 93 -12.41 -19.77 -6.10
N PHE A 94 -13.74 -19.85 -6.08
CA PHE A 94 -14.57 -19.29 -5.02
C PHE A 94 -14.33 -19.99 -3.68
N VAL A 95 -14.30 -21.33 -3.66
CA VAL A 95 -14.05 -22.12 -2.45
C VAL A 95 -12.65 -21.83 -1.89
N ALA A 96 -11.62 -21.80 -2.74
CA ALA A 96 -10.26 -21.45 -2.31
C ALA A 96 -10.20 -20.03 -1.71
N ALA A 97 -10.88 -19.07 -2.33
CA ALA A 97 -10.98 -17.71 -1.82
C ALA A 97 -11.71 -17.65 -0.47
N ALA A 98 -12.85 -18.34 -0.34
CA ALA A 98 -13.65 -18.37 0.87
C ALA A 98 -12.90 -19.03 2.04
N VAL A 99 -12.32 -20.21 1.83
CA VAL A 99 -11.57 -20.94 2.86
C VAL A 99 -10.35 -20.13 3.31
N SER A 100 -9.55 -19.62 2.36
CA SER A 100 -8.38 -18.79 2.72
C SER A 100 -8.78 -17.47 3.39
N PHE A 101 -9.95 -16.92 3.08
CA PHE A 101 -10.50 -15.76 3.76
C PHE A 101 -10.85 -16.10 5.22
N PHE A 102 -11.66 -17.12 5.46
CA PHE A 102 -12.09 -17.48 6.81
C PHE A 102 -10.92 -17.84 7.73
N VAL A 103 -9.97 -18.65 7.25
CA VAL A 103 -8.78 -19.03 8.02
C VAL A 103 -7.94 -17.77 8.32
N ALA A 104 -7.71 -16.91 7.33
CA ALA A 104 -6.97 -15.66 7.55
C ALA A 104 -7.68 -14.71 8.52
N SER A 105 -9.01 -14.59 8.44
CA SER A 105 -9.81 -13.75 9.32
C SER A 105 -9.69 -14.14 10.80
N ILE A 106 -9.63 -15.45 11.11
CA ILE A 106 -9.43 -15.94 12.48
C ILE A 106 -8.08 -15.45 13.02
N PHE A 107 -7.01 -15.65 12.25
CA PHE A 107 -5.66 -15.24 12.66
C PHE A 107 -5.48 -13.72 12.73
N LEU A 108 -6.15 -12.96 11.85
CA LEU A 108 -6.08 -11.50 11.84
C LEU A 108 -6.82 -10.89 13.04
N LYS A 109 -8.00 -11.41 13.37
CA LYS A 109 -8.84 -10.91 14.47
C LYS A 109 -8.24 -11.17 15.85
N SER A 110 -7.40 -12.18 15.99
CA SER A 110 -6.77 -12.57 17.26
C SER A 110 -5.56 -11.71 17.65
N ALA A 111 -5.10 -10.80 16.79
CA ALA A 111 -3.83 -10.11 17.00
C ALA A 111 -3.98 -8.65 17.46
N LYS A 112 -3.06 -8.21 18.32
CA LYS A 112 -3.07 -6.90 19.00
C LYS A 112 -2.00 -5.90 18.53
N ASN A 113 -1.25 -6.14 17.44
CA ASN A 113 -0.06 -5.33 17.11
C ASN A 113 -0.29 -4.19 16.10
N ASN A 114 0.58 -3.18 16.18
CA ASN A 114 0.70 -2.04 15.26
C ASN A 114 1.20 -2.50 13.88
N GLU A 115 0.29 -2.60 12.91
CA GLU A 115 0.52 -3.18 11.56
C GLU A 115 1.10 -2.19 10.54
N GLU A 116 1.30 -0.91 10.88
CA GLU A 116 1.72 0.13 9.93
C GLU A 116 3.19 0.04 9.51
N GLU A 117 4.13 -0.11 10.45
CA GLU A 117 5.55 -0.30 10.13
C GLU A 117 5.86 -1.67 9.50
N ASP A 118 4.97 -2.65 9.71
CA ASP A 118 5.20 -4.04 9.34
C ASP A 118 5.05 -4.29 7.83
N LEU A 119 4.17 -3.56 7.12
CA LEU A 119 3.94 -3.80 5.68
C LEU A 119 5.13 -3.34 4.82
N THR A 120 5.70 -2.18 5.12
CA THR A 120 6.86 -1.64 4.40
C THR A 120 8.07 -2.55 4.61
N ARG A 121 8.35 -2.94 5.86
CA ARG A 121 9.41 -3.90 6.20
C ARG A 121 9.20 -5.25 5.53
N ALA A 122 7.96 -5.77 5.52
CA ALA A 122 7.64 -7.03 4.86
C ALA A 122 7.81 -6.95 3.33
N THR A 123 7.49 -5.81 2.72
CA THR A 123 7.68 -5.56 1.29
C THR A 123 9.17 -5.53 0.94
N GLU A 124 10.00 -4.89 1.76
CA GLU A 124 11.46 -4.87 1.59
C GLU A 124 12.07 -6.26 1.77
N LYS A 125 11.64 -6.99 2.80
CA LYS A 125 12.04 -8.38 3.03
C LYS A 125 11.67 -9.27 1.84
N MET A 126 10.49 -9.10 1.25
CA MET A 126 10.09 -9.82 0.03
C MET A 126 11.03 -9.54 -1.14
N GLN A 127 11.38 -8.26 -1.37
CA GLN A 127 12.31 -7.89 -2.45
C GLN A 127 13.72 -8.48 -2.23
N GLN A 128 14.21 -8.48 -0.98
CA GLN A 128 15.48 -9.11 -0.62
C GLN A 128 15.46 -10.62 -0.91
N LEU A 129 14.40 -11.32 -0.51
CA LEU A 129 14.24 -12.75 -0.76
C LEU A 129 14.11 -13.08 -2.25
N LYS A 130 13.47 -12.21 -3.04
CA LYS A 130 13.34 -12.39 -4.49
C LYS A 130 14.64 -12.12 -5.25
N GLY A 131 15.58 -11.39 -4.66
CA GLY A 131 16.86 -11.02 -5.28
C GLY A 131 16.74 -10.06 -6.48
N LYS A 132 15.55 -9.55 -6.77
CA LYS A 132 15.25 -8.59 -7.85
C LYS A 132 14.20 -7.59 -7.38
N LYS A 133 14.29 -6.34 -7.88
CA LYS A 133 13.24 -5.33 -7.66
C LYS A 133 11.92 -5.86 -8.22
N SER A 134 10.88 -5.85 -7.40
CA SER A 134 9.54 -6.25 -7.78
C SER A 134 8.68 -5.01 -8.05
N ASP A 135 8.03 -4.95 -9.21
CA ASP A 135 7.11 -3.86 -9.59
C ASP A 135 5.94 -3.73 -8.60
N VAL A 136 5.59 -4.85 -7.97
CA VAL A 136 4.61 -5.01 -6.89
C VAL A 136 4.90 -4.08 -5.71
N ALA A 137 6.18 -3.90 -5.36
CA ALA A 137 6.58 -3.05 -4.24
C ALA A 137 6.40 -1.56 -4.54
N ALA A 138 6.52 -1.15 -5.81
CA ALA A 138 6.27 0.24 -6.20
C ALA A 138 4.79 0.61 -6.09
N VAL A 139 3.90 -0.36 -6.32
CA VAL A 139 2.45 -0.17 -6.15
C VAL A 139 2.07 -0.09 -4.68
N LEU A 140 2.57 -1.00 -3.84
CA LEU A 140 2.30 -0.99 -2.41
C LEU A 140 2.88 0.25 -1.70
N LYS A 141 4.03 0.77 -2.16
CA LYS A 141 4.60 2.03 -1.65
C LYS A 141 3.87 3.28 -2.13
N LYS A 142 3.22 3.27 -3.30
CA LYS A 142 2.40 4.42 -3.76
C LYS A 142 1.16 4.65 -2.89
N GLU A 143 0.67 3.61 -2.22
CA GLU A 143 -0.45 3.73 -1.28
C GLU A 143 -0.04 4.30 0.08
N GLU A 144 1.27 4.37 0.41
CA GLU A 144 1.81 5.06 1.62
C GLU A 144 1.52 6.56 1.64
N GLU A 145 1.21 7.17 0.49
CA GLU A 145 0.95 8.60 0.39
C GLU A 145 -0.52 8.96 0.64
N ALA A 146 -1.22 8.28 1.56
CA ALA A 146 -2.53 8.71 2.01
C ALA A 146 -2.40 9.99 2.87
N VAL A 147 -2.50 11.14 2.21
CA VAL A 147 -2.48 12.47 2.84
C VAL A 147 -3.61 12.56 3.89
N PRO A 148 -3.36 13.14 5.09
CA PRO A 148 -4.37 13.29 6.11
C PRO A 148 -5.65 13.96 5.57
N ALA A 149 -6.83 13.41 5.90
CA ALA A 149 -8.13 13.82 5.35
C ALA A 149 -8.55 15.27 5.64
N LYS A 150 -7.84 15.97 6.56
CA LYS A 150 -7.98 17.41 6.82
C LYS A 150 -6.62 17.99 7.15
N VAL A 151 -5.96 18.55 6.16
CA VAL A 151 -4.68 19.26 6.33
C VAL A 151 -4.99 20.71 6.60
N LYS A 152 -4.51 21.24 7.73
CA LYS A 152 -4.58 22.65 8.09
C LYS A 152 -3.22 23.31 8.02
N LYS A 153 -2.14 22.56 8.28
CA LYS A 153 -0.79 23.13 8.39
C LYS A 153 0.27 22.31 7.67
N ILE A 154 1.00 22.97 6.77
CA ILE A 154 2.16 22.43 6.06
C ILE A 154 3.41 23.18 6.51
N VAL A 155 4.43 22.44 6.96
CA VAL A 155 5.68 23.01 7.46
C VAL A 155 6.86 22.53 6.61
N PHE A 156 7.61 23.46 6.03
CA PHE A 156 8.91 23.18 5.43
C PHE A 156 9.97 23.15 6.51
N ALA A 157 10.74 22.06 6.60
CA ALA A 157 11.85 21.96 7.53
C ALA A 157 13.18 21.72 6.81
N CYS A 158 14.18 22.51 7.20
CA CYS A 158 15.58 22.27 6.85
C CYS A 158 16.45 22.43 8.10
N ASP A 159 17.74 22.13 7.99
CA ASP A 159 18.66 22.13 9.14
C ASP A 159 18.70 23.49 9.86
N ALA A 160 18.77 24.58 9.10
CA ALA A 160 18.84 25.95 9.64
C ALA A 160 17.50 26.72 9.61
N GLY A 161 16.47 26.21 8.94
CA GLY A 161 15.14 26.84 8.82
C GLY A 161 15.01 28.08 7.92
N MET A 162 16.11 28.72 7.49
CA MET A 162 16.09 30.04 6.82
C MET A 162 16.56 30.06 5.35
N GLY A 163 16.88 28.90 4.77
CA GLY A 163 17.42 28.81 3.40
C GLY A 163 16.37 28.37 2.36
N SER A 164 16.67 27.25 1.70
CA SER A 164 15.82 26.64 0.68
C SER A 164 14.39 26.32 1.14
N SER A 165 14.18 26.11 2.45
CA SER A 165 12.87 25.92 3.07
C SER A 165 11.96 27.16 2.97
N ALA A 166 12.51 28.37 3.10
CA ALA A 166 11.73 29.61 3.01
C ALA A 166 11.23 29.84 1.58
N MET A 167 12.06 29.53 0.58
CA MET A 167 11.68 29.66 -0.82
C MET A 167 10.65 28.60 -1.23
N GLY A 168 10.84 27.34 -0.81
CA GLY A 168 9.88 26.27 -1.02
C GLY A 168 8.51 26.57 -0.39
N ALA A 169 8.51 27.07 0.85
CA ALA A 169 7.29 27.50 1.55
C ALA A 169 6.55 28.61 0.80
N SER A 170 7.28 29.59 0.25
CA SER A 170 6.69 30.70 -0.51
C SER A 170 6.05 30.23 -1.82
N ILE A 171 6.71 29.31 -2.54
CA ILE A 171 6.18 28.71 -3.77
C ILE A 171 4.91 27.92 -3.47
N LEU A 172 4.93 27.06 -2.45
CA LEU A 172 3.77 26.24 -2.11
C LEU A 172 2.62 27.09 -1.57
N ARG A 173 2.89 28.09 -0.72
CA ARG A 173 1.88 29.05 -0.23
C ARG A 173 1.14 29.72 -1.39
N ASN A 174 1.88 30.20 -2.40
CA ASN A 174 1.27 30.80 -3.59
C ASN A 174 0.39 29.79 -4.36
N LYS A 175 0.82 28.53 -4.47
CA LYS A 175 0.04 27.50 -5.17
C LYS A 175 -1.21 27.08 -4.38
N VAL A 176 -1.13 26.95 -3.05
CA VAL A 176 -2.25 26.67 -2.15
C VAL A 176 -3.30 27.78 -2.21
N GLN A 177 -2.87 29.04 -2.17
CA GLN A 177 -3.77 30.19 -2.33
C GLN A 177 -4.45 30.22 -3.71
N LYS A 178 -3.71 29.94 -4.79
CA LYS A 178 -4.27 29.82 -6.15
C LYS A 178 -5.27 28.67 -6.26
N ALA A 179 -5.11 27.61 -5.47
CA ALA A 179 -6.03 26.48 -5.42
C ALA A 179 -7.27 26.74 -4.55
N GLY A 180 -7.35 27.87 -3.84
CA GLY A 180 -8.47 28.20 -2.94
C GLY A 180 -8.52 27.35 -1.68
N LEU A 181 -7.40 26.76 -1.27
CA LEU A 181 -7.29 25.92 -0.08
C LEU A 181 -6.94 26.77 1.15
N ASP A 182 -7.69 26.62 2.25
CA ASP A 182 -7.43 27.29 3.53
C ASP A 182 -6.40 26.50 4.37
N ILE A 183 -5.15 26.52 3.91
CA ILE A 183 -4.04 25.77 4.52
C ILE A 183 -2.90 26.73 4.85
N GLU A 184 -2.46 26.70 6.10
CA GLU A 184 -1.32 27.48 6.57
C GLU A 184 0.00 26.82 6.13
N VAL A 185 0.81 27.54 5.36
CA VAL A 185 2.15 27.08 4.95
C VAL A 185 3.20 27.90 5.68
N THR A 186 4.09 27.25 6.43
CA THR A 186 5.18 27.88 7.20
C THR A 186 6.52 27.15 6.99
N ASN A 187 7.62 27.71 7.49
CA ASN A 187 8.94 27.09 7.50
C ASN A 187 9.58 27.19 8.89
N THR A 188 10.29 26.14 9.31
CA THR A 188 11.02 26.09 10.58
C THR A 188 12.33 25.32 10.43
N ALA A 189 13.21 25.38 11.43
CA ALA A 189 14.29 24.42 11.54
C ALA A 189 13.75 23.05 12.00
N ILE A 190 14.40 21.95 11.60
CA ILE A 190 13.98 20.60 12.03
C ILE A 190 13.85 20.51 13.55
N ASN A 191 14.82 21.08 14.28
CA ASN A 191 14.83 21.13 15.75
C ASN A 191 13.71 21.98 16.36
N GLN A 192 12.99 22.78 15.55
CA GLN A 192 11.87 23.64 15.96
C GLN A 192 10.54 23.29 15.28
N LEU A 193 10.46 22.15 14.58
CA LEU A 193 9.20 21.60 14.07
C LEU A 193 8.08 21.65 15.13
N PRO A 194 6.93 22.29 14.82
CA PRO A 194 5.83 22.43 15.74
C PRO A 194 4.98 21.15 15.74
N ALA A 195 4.42 20.80 16.91
CA ALA A 195 3.67 19.56 17.12
C ALA A 195 2.35 19.49 16.32
N ASP A 196 1.85 20.63 15.85
CA ASP A 196 0.60 20.78 15.09
C ASP A 196 0.79 20.74 13.56
N ALA A 197 1.98 20.36 13.08
CA ALA A 197 2.23 20.19 11.66
C ALA A 197 1.55 18.91 11.14
N ASP A 198 0.64 19.04 10.18
CA ASP A 198 0.00 17.88 9.53
C ASP A 198 0.91 17.29 8.44
N ILE A 199 1.55 18.17 7.65
CA ILE A 199 2.51 17.79 6.61
C ILE A 199 3.86 18.45 6.91
N VAL A 200 4.93 17.66 6.85
CA VAL A 200 6.31 18.13 6.94
C VAL A 200 7.04 17.87 5.63
N ILE A 201 7.55 18.93 5.00
CA ILE A 201 8.31 18.85 3.73
C ILE A 201 9.78 19.10 4.02
N THR A 202 10.63 18.12 3.69
CA THR A 202 12.08 18.19 3.91
C THR A 202 12.87 17.75 2.68
N HIS A 203 14.16 18.08 2.67
CA HIS A 203 15.08 17.48 1.71
C HIS A 203 15.25 15.99 2.02
N LYS A 204 15.39 15.14 1.00
CA LYS A 204 15.54 13.68 1.14
C LYS A 204 16.58 13.24 2.19
N ASN A 205 17.68 13.97 2.33
CA ASN A 205 18.75 13.68 3.30
C ASN A 205 18.40 14.04 4.75
N LEU A 206 17.29 14.74 4.97
CA LEU A 206 16.85 15.27 6.26
C LEU A 206 15.51 14.68 6.71
N THR A 207 14.84 13.91 5.86
CA THR A 207 13.54 13.33 6.16
C THR A 207 13.57 12.41 7.37
N ASP A 208 14.62 11.60 7.51
CA ASP A 208 14.72 10.65 8.63
C ASP A 208 14.79 11.39 9.97
N ARG A 209 15.54 12.49 10.05
CA ARG A 209 15.59 13.36 11.23
C ARG A 209 14.24 14.00 11.54
N ALA A 210 13.49 14.41 10.52
CA ALA A 210 12.16 14.96 10.70
C ALA A 210 11.16 13.92 11.22
N LYS A 211 11.25 12.67 10.72
CA LYS A 211 10.44 11.53 11.18
C LYS A 211 10.73 11.16 12.63
N GLU A 212 12.00 11.14 13.04
CA GLU A 212 12.38 10.88 14.44
C GLU A 212 11.75 11.90 15.39
N LYS A 213 11.70 13.17 14.99
CA LYS A 213 11.18 14.23 15.84
C LYS A 213 9.64 14.27 15.88
N LEU A 214 9.00 14.03 14.74
CA LEU A 214 7.55 14.16 14.60
C LEU A 214 6.99 12.99 13.79
N PRO A 215 6.93 11.79 14.38
CA PRO A 215 6.57 10.56 13.66
C PRO A 215 5.11 10.54 13.21
N ASN A 216 4.25 11.33 13.86
CA ASN A 216 2.80 11.34 13.59
C ASN A 216 2.39 12.27 12.42
N ALA A 217 3.31 13.06 11.86
CA ALA A 217 3.01 13.90 10.69
C ALA A 217 3.27 13.16 9.37
N PHE A 218 2.64 13.67 8.31
CA PHE A 218 2.86 13.17 6.96
C PHE A 218 4.14 13.79 6.36
N HIS A 219 5.15 12.97 6.09
CA HIS A 219 6.46 13.44 5.63
C HIS A 219 6.62 13.34 4.11
N VAL A 220 6.94 14.47 3.48
CA VAL A 220 7.21 14.54 2.04
C VAL A 220 8.68 14.88 1.82
N SER A 221 9.36 14.02 1.07
CA SER A 221 10.77 14.21 0.70
C SER A 221 10.89 14.83 -0.69
N VAL A 222 11.60 15.95 -0.80
CA VAL A 222 11.95 16.60 -2.07
C VAL A 222 13.47 16.56 -2.31
N GLU A 223 13.88 16.53 -3.57
CA GLU A 223 15.29 16.63 -3.96
C GLU A 223 15.70 18.08 -4.25
N ASN A 224 14.76 18.92 -4.70
CA ASN A 224 14.99 20.34 -4.91
C ASN A 224 13.75 21.14 -4.45
N PHE A 225 13.99 22.16 -3.63
CA PHE A 225 12.91 23.00 -3.10
C PHE A 225 12.34 24.00 -4.11
N LEU A 226 13.11 24.34 -5.14
CA LEU A 226 12.74 25.34 -6.15
C LEU A 226 11.78 24.79 -7.20
N SER A 227 12.00 23.53 -7.59
CA SER A 227 11.26 22.86 -8.64
C SER A 227 11.10 21.40 -8.27
N SER A 228 9.93 21.06 -7.75
CA SER A 228 9.54 19.68 -7.52
C SER A 228 8.16 19.42 -8.12
N PRO A 229 8.01 18.43 -9.02
CA PRO A 229 6.70 18.01 -9.50
C PRO A 229 5.79 17.54 -8.34
N LYS A 230 6.41 17.12 -7.22
CA LYS A 230 5.71 16.73 -5.99
C LYS A 230 4.82 17.83 -5.41
N TYR A 231 5.11 19.11 -5.66
CA TYR A 231 4.24 20.17 -5.17
C TYR A 231 2.88 20.18 -5.89
N ASP A 232 2.88 19.91 -7.19
CA ASP A 232 1.65 19.86 -7.97
C ASP A 232 0.84 18.61 -7.62
N GLU A 233 1.51 17.46 -7.48
CA GLU A 233 0.90 16.22 -6.97
C GLU A 233 0.25 16.44 -5.59
N LEU A 234 0.97 17.08 -4.66
CA LEU A 234 0.47 17.36 -3.31
C LEU A 234 -0.76 18.26 -3.33
N ILE A 235 -0.82 19.26 -4.21
CA ILE A 235 -2.01 20.12 -4.34
C ILE A 235 -3.19 19.38 -4.94
N GLU A 236 -2.97 18.54 -5.96
CA GLU A 236 -4.04 17.71 -6.52
C GLU A 236 -4.61 16.73 -5.49
N MET A 237 -3.75 16.18 -4.64
CA MET A 237 -4.17 15.32 -3.53
C MET A 237 -4.97 16.09 -2.47
N LEU A 238 -4.56 17.32 -2.14
CA LEU A 238 -5.26 18.16 -1.16
C LEU A 238 -6.61 18.73 -1.66
N LYS A 239 -6.87 18.69 -2.97
CA LYS A 239 -8.15 19.11 -3.56
C LYS A 239 -9.25 18.05 -3.48
N LYS A 240 -8.91 16.79 -3.21
CA LYS A 240 -9.87 15.68 -3.10
C LYS A 240 -10.54 15.66 -1.73
#